data_AF-A0A9R0Z7X5-F1
#
_entry.id   AF-A0A9R0Z7X5-F1
#
_cell.length_a   1.000
_cell.length_b   1.000
_cell.length_c   1.000
_cell.angle_alpha   90.00
_cell.angle_beta   90.00
_cell.angle_gamma   90.00
#
_symmetry.space_group_name_H-M   'P 1'
#
loop_
_entity.id
_entity.type
_entity.pdbx_description
1 polymer ?
#
loop_
_entity_poly.entity_id
_entity_poly.type
_entity_poly.pdbx_seq_one_letter_code
_entity_poly.pdbx_strand_id
1 'polypeptide(L)'
;MVTATGEIQGAYQIKVTTTALALLISTRHPELSRIEVNGHLVKTSAGITTRSKARVTPDNWTKIPLPSKIFALLADTLAEIQEQVGDDADNIDEEDSDWEEVQNGDATPHDIMYSASVPSNANPSVEHLNAMAKVFDEDEDDSYDDDLAKTDSLNEVKLLDFLTNTFVNLWDSDRPLFEYLCQGLTNPQRVAVQKVLQK
;
A
#
# COMPACT_ATOMS: atom_id res chain seq x y z
N MET A 1 -4.23 21.21 -2.29
CA MET A 1 -4.72 20.22 -3.26
C MET A 1 -4.33 18.87 -2.69
N VAL A 2 -5.31 18.10 -2.25
CA VAL A 2 -5.12 16.95 -1.35
C VAL A 2 -4.75 15.72 -2.19
N THR A 3 -3.52 15.24 -2.10
CA THR A 3 -3.14 13.87 -2.47
C THR A 3 -3.08 13.07 -1.17
N ALA A 4 -4.24 12.63 -0.67
CA ALA A 4 -4.36 11.96 0.64
C ALA A 4 -4.46 10.44 0.57
N THR A 5 -4.21 9.82 -0.58
CA THR A 5 -3.67 8.45 -0.53
C THR A 5 -2.17 8.63 -0.26
N GLY A 6 -1.83 8.87 1.01
CA GLY A 6 -0.47 8.66 1.49
C GLY A 6 -0.09 7.18 1.33
N GLU A 7 1.07 6.80 1.82
CA GLU A 7 1.41 5.39 1.92
C GLU A 7 0.37 4.70 2.81
N ILE A 8 -0.44 3.79 2.23
CA ILE A 8 -1.45 3.03 2.95
C ILE A 8 -0.77 1.76 3.44
N GLN A 9 -0.77 1.56 4.75
CA GLN A 9 -0.18 0.40 5.40
C GLN A 9 -1.29 -0.39 6.12
N GLY A 10 -1.11 -1.71 6.21
CA GLY A 10 -2.08 -2.63 6.82
C GLY A 10 -3.02 -3.30 5.81
N ALA A 11 -3.18 -4.62 5.94
CA ALA A 11 -3.95 -5.45 5.01
C ALA A 11 -5.42 -5.03 4.91
N TYR A 12 -6.08 -4.77 6.04
CA TYR A 12 -7.47 -4.32 6.05
C TYR A 12 -7.64 -2.96 5.36
N GLN A 13 -6.78 -1.98 5.65
CA GLN A 13 -6.83 -0.66 5.02
C GLN A 13 -6.59 -0.74 3.51
N ILE A 14 -5.67 -1.60 3.06
CA ILE A 14 -5.44 -1.86 1.64
C ILE A 14 -6.70 -2.46 1.00
N LYS A 15 -7.35 -3.46 1.62
CA LYS A 15 -8.61 -4.04 1.13
C LYS A 15 -9.71 -2.97 1.04
N VAL A 16 -9.93 -2.19 2.10
CA VAL A 16 -10.95 -1.13 2.16
C VAL A 16 -10.74 -0.10 1.06
N THR A 17 -9.54 0.45 0.97
CA THR A 17 -9.25 1.53 0.03
C THR A 17 -9.24 1.06 -1.42
N THR A 18 -8.67 -0.11 -1.69
CA THR A 18 -8.60 -0.68 -3.03
C THR A 18 -9.99 -1.05 -3.55
N THR A 19 -10.82 -1.69 -2.72
CA THR A 19 -12.20 -2.02 -3.09
C THR A 19 -13.05 -0.76 -3.31
N ALA A 20 -12.92 0.26 -2.45
CA ALA A 20 -13.61 1.53 -2.65
C ALA A 20 -13.21 2.22 -3.96
N LEU A 21 -11.92 2.24 -4.30
CA LEU A 21 -11.41 2.80 -5.56
C LEU A 21 -11.92 2.03 -6.79
N ALA A 22 -11.93 0.70 -6.73
CA ALA A 22 -12.46 -0.19 -7.77
C ALA A 22 -13.97 -0.01 -7.98
N LEU A 23 -14.74 0.18 -6.90
CA LEU A 23 -16.16 0.51 -6.99
C LEU A 23 -16.36 1.91 -7.57
N LEU A 24 -15.55 2.88 -7.15
CA LEU A 24 -15.64 4.26 -7.64
C LEU A 24 -15.43 4.34 -9.16
N ILE A 25 -14.41 3.66 -9.70
CA ILE A 25 -14.19 3.63 -11.16
C ILE A 25 -15.29 2.86 -11.90
N SER A 26 -15.85 1.82 -11.28
CA SER A 26 -16.96 1.03 -11.84
C SER A 26 -18.25 1.85 -11.99
N THR A 27 -18.43 2.93 -11.22
CA THR A 27 -19.58 3.85 -11.38
C THR A 27 -19.57 4.58 -12.72
N ARG A 28 -18.40 4.73 -13.36
CA ARG A 28 -18.18 5.49 -14.61
C ARG A 28 -18.77 6.90 -14.56
N HIS A 29 -18.82 7.50 -13.37
CA HIS A 29 -19.49 8.77 -13.18
C HIS A 29 -18.72 9.92 -13.89
N PRO A 30 -19.35 10.70 -14.77
CA PRO A 30 -18.66 11.67 -15.64
C PRO A 30 -17.99 12.82 -14.88
N GLU A 31 -18.47 13.12 -13.67
CA GLU A 31 -17.83 14.14 -12.81
C GLU A 31 -16.42 13.72 -12.36
N LEU A 32 -16.12 12.42 -12.28
CA LEU A 32 -14.78 11.96 -11.94
C LEU A 32 -13.77 12.40 -13.01
N SER A 33 -14.15 12.36 -14.28
CA SER A 33 -13.31 12.79 -15.41
C SER A 33 -13.01 14.29 -15.43
N ARG A 34 -13.75 15.11 -14.66
CA ARG A 34 -13.50 16.56 -14.55
C ARG A 34 -12.46 16.89 -13.48
N ILE A 35 -12.11 15.93 -12.63
CA ILE A 35 -11.14 16.11 -11.55
C ILE A 35 -9.76 15.75 -12.07
N GLU A 36 -8.81 16.68 -11.94
CA GLU A 36 -7.40 16.44 -12.23
C GLU A 36 -6.61 16.25 -10.94
N VAL A 37 -5.71 15.28 -10.96
CA VAL A 37 -4.82 14.96 -9.84
C VAL A 37 -3.36 14.94 -10.27
N ASN A 38 -2.45 14.96 -9.30
CA ASN A 38 -1.03 14.83 -9.59
C ASN A 38 -0.72 13.41 -10.06
N GLY A 39 -0.05 13.30 -11.21
CA GLY A 39 0.45 12.06 -11.78
C GLY A 39 1.91 11.81 -11.39
N HIS A 40 2.83 11.91 -12.36
CA HIS A 40 4.24 11.60 -12.17
C HIS A 40 5.08 12.86 -12.01
N LEU A 41 6.19 12.75 -11.28
CA LEU A 41 7.15 13.83 -11.11
C LEU A 41 7.91 14.07 -12.42
N VAL A 42 7.85 15.29 -12.93
CA VAL A 42 8.60 15.76 -14.10
C VAL A 42 10.02 16.10 -13.67
N LYS A 43 10.97 15.21 -13.98
CA LYS A 43 12.40 15.43 -13.69
C LYS A 43 12.96 16.48 -14.63
N THR A 44 13.13 17.71 -14.13
CA THR A 44 13.70 18.85 -14.89
C THR A 44 15.23 18.92 -14.86
N SER A 45 15.91 18.17 -13.99
CA SER A 45 17.37 18.16 -13.91
C SER A 45 17.96 16.75 -14.04
N ALA A 46 19.00 16.61 -14.86
CA ALA A 46 19.77 15.37 -14.95
C ALA A 46 20.63 15.19 -13.69
N GLY A 47 20.61 13.98 -13.12
CA GLY A 47 21.39 13.59 -11.93
C GLY A 47 20.61 13.58 -10.61
N ILE A 48 21.29 13.20 -9.53
CA ILE A 48 20.73 13.16 -8.18
C ILE A 48 20.33 14.58 -7.77
N THR A 49 19.04 14.76 -7.45
CA THR A 49 18.55 16.02 -6.89
C THR A 49 18.65 15.94 -5.38
N THR A 50 19.57 16.71 -4.80
CA THR A 50 19.70 16.84 -3.35
C THR A 50 18.60 17.77 -2.81
N ARG A 51 18.29 17.65 -1.52
CA ARG A 51 17.28 18.48 -0.84
C ARG A 51 17.51 19.98 -1.01
N SER A 52 18.77 20.43 -1.09
CA SER A 52 19.11 21.84 -1.35
C SER A 52 18.79 22.29 -2.78
N LYS A 53 18.90 21.40 -3.77
CA LYS A 53 18.58 21.66 -5.19
C LYS A 53 17.07 21.68 -5.45
N ALA A 54 16.32 20.78 -4.81
CA ALA A 54 14.84 20.75 -4.88
C ALA A 54 14.18 22.00 -4.28
N ARG A 55 14.81 22.63 -3.29
CA ARG A 55 14.31 23.91 -2.73
C ARG A 55 14.39 25.08 -3.72
N VAL A 56 15.30 25.00 -4.69
CA VAL A 56 15.54 26.06 -5.69
C VAL A 56 14.83 25.76 -7.01
N THR A 57 14.62 24.48 -7.34
CA THR A 57 13.82 24.04 -8.49
C THR A 57 12.62 23.25 -7.98
N PRO A 58 11.44 23.87 -7.83
CA PRO A 58 10.28 23.19 -7.27
C PRO A 58 9.86 21.99 -8.13
N ASP A 59 9.42 20.94 -7.45
CA ASP A 59 8.92 19.71 -8.06
C ASP A 59 7.69 20.01 -8.92
N ASN A 60 7.78 19.68 -10.20
CA ASN A 60 6.65 19.78 -11.13
C ASN A 60 6.04 18.41 -11.32
N TRP A 61 4.73 18.29 -11.13
CA TRP A 61 3.99 17.05 -11.31
C TRP A 61 3.12 17.16 -12.56
N THR A 62 2.99 16.06 -13.31
CA THR A 62 1.98 16.01 -14.38
C THR A 62 0.58 16.09 -13.78
N LYS A 63 -0.38 16.64 -14.53
CA LYS A 63 -1.80 16.55 -14.20
C LYS A 63 -2.43 15.46 -15.05
N ILE A 64 -3.19 14.57 -14.41
CA ILE A 64 -3.91 13.49 -15.09
C ILE A 64 -5.35 13.42 -14.59
N PRO A 65 -6.30 12.93 -15.41
CA PRO A 65 -7.67 12.69 -14.96
C PRO A 65 -7.73 11.71 -13.78
N LEU A 66 -8.62 11.96 -12.83
CA LEU A 66 -8.80 11.11 -11.65
C LEU A 66 -9.09 9.63 -12.02
N PRO A 67 -9.95 9.29 -13.00
CA PRO A 67 -10.16 7.89 -13.39
C PRO A 67 -8.87 7.21 -13.85
N SER A 68 -8.00 7.93 -14.57
CA SER A 68 -6.70 7.41 -15.00
C SER A 68 -5.79 7.14 -13.80
N LYS A 69 -5.78 8.01 -12.80
CA LYS A 69 -4.99 7.78 -11.58
C LYS A 69 -5.52 6.59 -10.76
N ILE A 70 -6.84 6.48 -10.60
CA ILE A 70 -7.48 5.36 -9.89
C ILE A 70 -7.13 4.05 -10.60
N PHE A 71 -7.32 3.99 -11.92
CA PHE A 71 -7.01 2.80 -12.71
C PHE A 71 -5.54 2.39 -12.59
N ALA A 72 -4.62 3.37 -12.63
CA ALA A 72 -3.19 3.12 -12.46
C ALA A 72 -2.86 2.56 -11.08
N LEU A 73 -3.45 3.09 -10.01
CA LEU A 73 -3.26 2.59 -8.64
C LEU A 73 -3.76 1.15 -8.51
N LEU A 74 -4.97 0.85 -9.01
CA LEU A 74 -5.52 -0.51 -8.98
C LEU A 74 -4.64 -1.50 -9.76
N ALA A 75 -4.04 -1.05 -10.88
CA ALA A 75 -3.13 -1.87 -11.67
C ALA A 75 -1.77 -2.09 -10.99
N ASP A 76 -1.29 -1.12 -10.19
CA ASP A 76 -0.09 -1.30 -9.35
C ASP A 76 -0.37 -2.33 -8.26
N THR A 77 -1.49 -2.20 -7.54
CA THR A 77 -1.87 -3.17 -6.49
C THR A 77 -2.03 -4.58 -7.05
N LEU A 78 -2.63 -4.71 -8.24
CA LEU A 78 -2.73 -5.99 -8.94
C LEU A 78 -1.34 -6.56 -9.27
N ALA A 79 -0.42 -5.73 -9.78
CA ALA A 79 0.93 -6.17 -10.12
C ALA A 79 1.69 -6.64 -8.88
N GLU A 80 1.62 -5.91 -7.77
CA GLU A 80 2.24 -6.27 -6.49
C GLU A 80 1.72 -7.62 -5.97
N ILE A 81 0.40 -7.83 -5.98
CA ILE A 81 -0.21 -9.10 -5.56
C ILE A 81 0.26 -10.25 -6.47
N GLN A 82 0.27 -10.05 -7.79
CA GLN A 82 0.73 -11.08 -8.73
C GLN A 82 2.21 -11.43 -8.58
N GLU A 83 3.06 -10.47 -8.17
CA GLU A 83 4.47 -10.71 -7.89
C GLU A 83 4.66 -11.54 -6.61
N GLN A 84 3.81 -11.35 -5.59
CA GLN A 84 3.85 -12.11 -4.34
C GLN A 84 3.34 -13.55 -4.48
N VAL A 85 2.29 -13.77 -5.28
CA VAL A 85 1.66 -15.08 -5.48
C VAL A 85 2.53 -16.03 -6.32
N GLY A 86 3.49 -15.52 -7.10
CA GLY A 86 4.30 -16.32 -8.01
C GLY A 86 3.50 -16.88 -9.21
N ASP A 87 4.18 -17.56 -10.14
CA ASP A 87 3.55 -18.09 -11.37
C ASP A 87 2.77 -19.42 -11.16
N ASP A 88 2.77 -20.01 -9.96
CA ASP A 88 2.04 -21.24 -9.62
C ASP A 88 0.69 -20.94 -8.95
N ALA A 89 -0.27 -20.46 -9.76
CA ALA A 89 -1.62 -20.09 -9.31
C ALA A 89 -2.54 -21.27 -8.90
N ASP A 90 -2.02 -22.51 -8.88
CA ASP A 90 -2.82 -23.74 -8.69
C ASP A 90 -2.59 -24.45 -7.34
N ASN A 91 -1.74 -23.93 -6.43
CA ASN A 91 -1.49 -24.55 -5.11
C ASN A 91 -1.15 -23.52 -4.03
N ILE A 92 -2.00 -22.53 -3.81
CA ILE A 92 -1.92 -21.71 -2.60
C ILE A 92 -3.26 -21.82 -1.87
N ASP A 93 -3.22 -22.48 -0.72
CA ASP A 93 -4.29 -22.42 0.27
C ASP A 93 -4.25 -21.00 0.85
N GLU A 94 -5.12 -20.13 0.33
CA GLU A 94 -5.17 -18.69 0.61
C GLU A 94 -5.67 -18.34 2.03
N GLU A 95 -5.71 -19.32 2.95
CA GLU A 95 -5.97 -19.05 4.37
C GLU A 95 -4.73 -18.47 5.09
N ASP A 96 -3.53 -18.56 4.47
CA ASP A 96 -2.26 -18.06 5.01
C ASP A 96 -1.57 -17.07 4.03
N SER A 97 -2.34 -16.19 3.38
CA SER A 97 -1.73 -15.00 2.79
C SER A 97 -1.33 -14.05 3.92
N ASP A 98 -0.21 -14.41 4.55
CA ASP A 98 0.63 -13.66 5.48
C ASP A 98 1.04 -12.34 4.83
N TRP A 99 0.06 -11.43 4.72
CA TRP A 99 0.32 -10.03 5.01
C TRP A 99 0.64 -9.96 6.50
N GLU A 100 1.75 -10.58 6.92
CA GLU A 100 2.33 -10.31 8.22
C GLU A 100 2.52 -8.80 8.23
N GLU A 101 1.76 -8.17 9.12
CA GLU A 101 2.08 -6.86 9.59
C GLU A 101 3.54 -6.95 10.03
N VAL A 102 4.46 -6.43 9.22
CA VAL A 102 5.77 -6.03 9.73
C VAL A 102 5.45 -4.87 10.64
N GLN A 103 4.93 -5.19 11.83
CA GLN A 103 5.24 -4.43 13.00
C GLN A 103 6.74 -4.24 12.90
N ASN A 104 7.18 -3.00 12.91
CA ASN A 104 8.56 -2.70 13.24
C ASN A 104 8.75 -3.15 14.69
N GLY A 105 8.77 -4.47 14.88
CA GLY A 105 9.25 -5.16 16.05
C GLY A 105 10.69 -4.76 16.12
N ASP A 106 10.93 -3.82 17.01
CA ASP A 106 12.18 -3.57 17.70
C ASP A 106 13.27 -4.53 17.22
N ALA A 107 14.14 -4.02 16.34
CA ALA A 107 15.34 -4.74 15.96
C ALA A 107 16.15 -4.92 17.24
N THR A 108 15.90 -6.01 17.96
CA THR A 108 16.71 -6.44 19.08
C THR A 108 18.13 -6.58 18.56
N PRO A 109 19.09 -5.72 18.96
CA PRO A 109 20.47 -5.89 18.57
C PRO A 109 21.03 -6.95 19.52
N HIS A 110 20.78 -8.23 19.23
CA HIS A 110 21.59 -9.28 19.82
C HIS A 110 22.92 -9.36 19.03
N ASP A 111 23.98 -9.16 19.80
CA ASP A 111 25.39 -9.42 19.48
C ASP A 111 26.11 -8.45 18.57
N ILE A 112 26.37 -7.25 19.10
CA ILE A 112 27.70 -6.64 18.95
C ILE A 112 28.26 -6.34 20.34
N MET A 113 29.02 -7.29 20.85
CA MET A 113 29.80 -7.22 22.07
C MET A 113 30.90 -6.15 21.93
N TYR A 114 30.55 -4.87 22.11
CA TYR A 114 31.53 -3.81 22.36
C TYR A 114 31.84 -3.75 23.86
N SER A 115 32.96 -4.35 24.22
CA SER A 115 33.63 -4.16 25.49
C SER A 115 33.91 -2.66 25.72
N ALA A 116 33.10 -2.03 26.56
CA ALA A 116 33.40 -0.74 27.17
C ALA A 116 33.15 -0.88 28.68
N SER A 117 34.23 -1.16 29.39
CA SER A 117 34.30 -1.18 30.84
C SER A 117 33.93 0.19 31.43
N VAL A 118 32.83 0.25 32.19
CA VAL A 118 32.55 1.33 33.14
C VAL A 118 32.17 0.69 34.47
N PRO A 119 32.87 0.96 35.59
CA PRO A 119 32.47 0.46 36.89
C PRO A 119 31.39 1.38 37.45
N SER A 120 30.15 0.90 37.56
CA SER A 120 29.16 1.53 38.43
C SER A 120 28.51 0.47 39.31
N ASN A 121 28.92 0.52 40.56
CA ASN A 121 28.47 -0.33 41.66
C ASN A 121 27.10 0.16 42.13
N ALA A 122 26.03 -0.25 41.46
CA ALA A 122 24.67 -0.10 41.94
C ALA A 122 23.82 -1.21 41.33
N ASN A 123 23.48 -2.23 42.12
CA ASN A 123 22.45 -3.20 41.74
C ASN A 123 21.15 -2.42 41.57
N PRO A 124 20.57 -2.28 40.37
CA PRO A 124 19.22 -1.76 40.25
C PRO A 124 18.31 -2.71 41.05
N SER A 125 17.57 -2.17 42.02
CA SER A 125 16.60 -2.93 42.78
C SER A 125 15.66 -3.65 41.81
N VAL A 126 15.24 -4.87 42.13
CA VAL A 126 14.19 -5.60 41.38
C VAL A 126 12.93 -4.73 41.23
N GLU A 127 12.71 -3.81 42.16
CA GLU A 127 11.65 -2.81 42.14
C GLU A 127 11.79 -1.80 40.99
N HIS A 128 13.01 -1.41 40.60
CA HIS A 128 13.25 -0.54 39.45
C HIS A 128 13.01 -1.27 38.12
N LEU A 129 13.39 -2.55 38.03
CA LEU A 129 13.10 -3.38 36.86
C LEU A 129 11.59 -3.65 36.73
N ASN A 130 10.91 -3.89 37.85
CA ASN A 130 9.46 -4.06 37.88
C ASN A 130 8.72 -2.75 37.54
N ALA A 131 9.26 -1.59 37.97
CA ALA A 131 8.72 -0.28 37.57
C ALA A 131 8.94 0.00 36.08
N MET A 132 10.08 -0.41 35.50
CA MET A 132 10.30 -0.32 34.06
C MET A 132 9.34 -1.25 33.30
N ALA A 133 9.18 -2.51 33.73
CA ALA A 133 8.23 -3.45 33.12
C ALA A 133 6.79 -2.92 33.15
N LYS A 134 6.37 -2.34 34.28
CA LYS A 134 5.03 -1.78 34.43
C LYS A 134 4.75 -0.54 33.57
N VAL A 135 5.79 0.19 33.16
CA VAL A 135 5.67 1.30 32.21
C VAL A 135 5.46 0.80 30.77
N PHE A 136 5.93 -0.41 30.44
CA PHE A 136 5.68 -1.02 29.13
C PHE A 136 4.36 -1.81 29.07
N ASP A 137 3.81 -2.21 30.22
CA ASP A 137 2.51 -2.89 30.32
C ASP A 137 1.30 -1.91 30.33
N GLU A 138 1.51 -0.59 30.35
CA GLU A 138 0.45 0.43 30.48
C GLU A 138 0.05 1.11 29.16
N ASP A 139 0.18 0.44 28.01
CA ASP A 139 -0.37 0.89 26.72
C ASP A 139 -1.22 -0.22 26.05
N GLU A 140 -2.20 -0.77 26.76
CA GLU A 140 -3.36 -1.46 26.13
C GLU A 140 -4.45 -0.42 25.80
N ASP A 141 -4.23 0.45 24.82
CA ASP A 141 -5.33 1.25 24.23
C ASP A 141 -5.21 1.46 22.70
N ASP A 142 -4.54 0.55 22.01
CA ASP A 142 -4.47 0.56 20.54
C ASP A 142 -5.54 -0.37 19.88
N SER A 143 -6.47 -0.92 20.66
CA SER A 143 -7.40 -1.97 20.21
C SER A 143 -8.73 -1.48 19.60
N TYR A 144 -8.83 -0.24 19.09
CA TYR A 144 -10.08 0.18 18.41
C TYR A 144 -10.10 -0.15 16.91
N ASP A 145 -8.94 -0.29 16.25
CA ASP A 145 -8.88 -0.57 14.80
C ASP A 145 -9.05 -2.07 14.50
N ASP A 146 -8.65 -2.94 15.44
CA ASP A 146 -8.71 -4.40 15.31
C ASP A 146 -10.15 -4.95 15.36
N ASP A 147 -11.06 -4.32 16.13
CA ASP A 147 -12.46 -4.76 16.23
C ASP A 147 -13.27 -4.59 14.93
N LEU A 148 -12.92 -3.58 14.11
CA LEU A 148 -13.56 -3.37 12.80
C LEU A 148 -13.11 -4.43 11.80
N ALA A 149 -11.81 -4.69 11.72
CA ALA A 149 -11.26 -5.71 10.82
C ALA A 149 -11.80 -7.12 11.14
N LYS A 150 -12.08 -7.42 12.42
CA LYS A 150 -12.65 -8.70 12.86
C LYS A 150 -14.12 -8.89 12.51
N THR A 151 -14.89 -7.81 12.38
CA THR A 151 -16.34 -7.86 12.20
C THR A 151 -16.80 -7.51 10.79
N ASP A 152 -15.94 -6.87 10.00
CA ASP A 152 -16.23 -6.48 8.63
C ASP A 152 -15.95 -7.61 7.63
N SER A 153 -16.99 -8.02 6.91
CA SER A 153 -16.90 -8.97 5.78
C SER A 153 -15.90 -8.54 4.69
N LEU A 154 -15.57 -7.24 4.61
CA LEU A 154 -14.57 -6.74 3.68
C LEU A 154 -13.17 -7.30 3.95
N ASN A 155 -12.88 -7.67 5.20
CA ASN A 155 -11.62 -8.30 5.54
C ASN A 155 -11.49 -9.73 4.96
N GLU A 156 -12.59 -10.40 4.65
CA GLU A 156 -12.59 -11.73 4.02
C GLU A 156 -12.49 -11.66 2.48
N VAL A 157 -12.53 -10.45 1.89
CA VAL A 157 -12.48 -10.31 0.43
C VAL A 157 -11.11 -10.71 -0.12
N LYS A 158 -11.14 -11.69 -1.03
CA LYS A 158 -10.01 -12.06 -1.89
C LYS A 158 -9.72 -10.94 -2.87
N LEU A 159 -8.72 -10.13 -2.54
CA LEU A 159 -8.45 -8.89 -3.26
C LEU A 159 -8.06 -9.14 -4.73
N LEU A 160 -7.31 -10.22 -5.01
CA LEU A 160 -6.95 -10.61 -6.38
C LEU A 160 -8.18 -10.92 -7.24
N ASP A 161 -9.11 -11.71 -6.72
CA ASP A 161 -10.35 -12.05 -7.42
C ASP A 161 -11.22 -10.82 -7.64
N PHE A 162 -11.34 -9.96 -6.61
CA PHE A 162 -12.13 -8.74 -6.69
C PHE A 162 -11.59 -7.77 -7.77
N LEU A 163 -10.27 -7.56 -7.79
CA LEU A 163 -9.61 -6.74 -8.80
C LEU A 163 -9.76 -7.37 -10.19
N THR A 164 -9.52 -8.67 -10.31
CA THR A 164 -9.68 -9.42 -11.57
C THR A 164 -11.08 -9.20 -12.15
N ASN A 165 -12.11 -9.42 -11.34
CA ASN A 165 -13.49 -9.20 -11.73
C ASN A 165 -13.75 -7.74 -12.12
N THR A 166 -13.18 -6.78 -11.39
CA THR A 166 -13.32 -5.35 -11.71
C THR A 166 -12.76 -5.02 -13.10
N PHE A 167 -11.55 -5.50 -13.42
CA PHE A 167 -10.91 -5.24 -14.72
C PHE A 167 -11.67 -5.92 -15.87
N VAL A 168 -12.08 -7.18 -15.71
CA VAL A 168 -12.88 -7.92 -16.70
C VAL A 168 -14.23 -7.24 -16.92
N ASN A 169 -14.94 -6.89 -15.86
CA ASN A 169 -16.22 -6.19 -15.96
C ASN A 169 -16.10 -4.84 -16.67
N LEU A 170 -15.02 -4.09 -16.42
CA LEU A 170 -14.79 -2.82 -17.11
C LEU A 170 -14.48 -3.02 -18.60
N TRP A 171 -13.66 -4.01 -18.92
CA TRP A 171 -13.34 -4.41 -20.29
C TRP A 171 -14.60 -4.80 -21.08
N ASP A 172 -15.46 -5.65 -20.51
CA ASP A 172 -16.66 -6.15 -21.18
C ASP A 172 -17.75 -5.08 -21.32
N SER A 173 -17.89 -4.21 -20.32
CA SER A 173 -18.96 -3.21 -20.31
C SER A 173 -18.62 -1.94 -21.11
N ASP A 174 -17.35 -1.50 -21.09
CA ASP A 174 -16.91 -0.25 -21.73
C ASP A 174 -15.45 -0.34 -22.19
N ARG A 175 -15.25 -1.12 -23.25
CA ARG A 175 -13.95 -1.34 -23.86
C ARG A 175 -13.23 -0.05 -24.29
N PRO A 176 -13.89 0.95 -24.93
CA PRO A 176 -13.22 2.20 -25.28
C PRO A 176 -12.65 2.95 -24.07
N LEU A 177 -13.41 3.03 -22.97
CA LEU A 177 -12.91 3.64 -21.74
C LEU A 177 -11.72 2.84 -21.17
N PHE A 178 -11.83 1.52 -21.13
CA PHE A 178 -10.75 0.66 -20.65
C PHE A 178 -9.47 0.86 -21.46
N GLU A 179 -9.55 0.80 -22.79
CA GLU A 179 -8.41 0.98 -23.68
C GLU A 179 -7.78 2.38 -23.53
N TYR A 180 -8.60 3.41 -23.32
CA TYR A 180 -8.11 4.76 -23.00
C TYR A 180 -7.34 4.79 -21.67
N LEU A 181 -7.88 4.20 -20.61
CA LEU A 181 -7.23 4.15 -19.30
C LEU A 181 -5.90 3.38 -19.36
N CYS A 182 -5.83 2.31 -20.14
CA CYS A 182 -4.60 1.54 -20.38
C CYS A 182 -3.48 2.36 -21.05
N GLN A 183 -3.77 3.48 -21.74
CA GLN A 183 -2.72 4.30 -22.37
C GLN A 183 -1.81 4.95 -21.32
N GLY A 184 -2.33 5.26 -20.13
CA GLY A 184 -1.60 5.89 -19.04
C GLY A 184 -0.75 4.94 -18.19
N LEU A 185 -0.84 3.63 -18.41
CA LEU A 185 -0.17 2.62 -17.59
C LEU A 185 1.31 2.45 -17.97
N THR A 186 2.12 2.20 -16.95
CA THR A 186 3.49 1.70 -17.04
C THR A 186 3.52 0.25 -17.58
N ASN A 187 4.71 -0.24 -17.94
CA ASN A 187 4.83 -1.61 -18.46
C ASN A 187 4.43 -2.69 -17.45
N PRO A 188 4.88 -2.67 -16.17
CA PRO A 188 4.45 -3.66 -15.17
C PRO A 188 2.92 -3.69 -14.98
N GLN A 189 2.30 -2.52 -14.81
CA GLN A 189 0.84 -2.38 -14.70
C GLN A 189 0.11 -2.98 -15.92
N ARG A 190 0.59 -2.67 -17.13
CA ARG A 190 -0.03 -3.16 -18.38
C ARG A 190 0.07 -4.68 -18.47
N VAL A 191 1.21 -5.26 -18.12
CA VAL A 191 1.41 -6.71 -18.12
C VAL A 191 0.47 -7.38 -17.11
N ALA A 192 0.37 -6.84 -15.90
CA ALA A 192 -0.50 -7.38 -14.86
C ALA A 192 -1.98 -7.40 -15.28
N VAL A 193 -2.46 -6.29 -15.85
CA VAL A 193 -3.83 -6.18 -16.38
C VAL A 193 -4.04 -7.13 -17.56
N GLN A 194 -3.05 -7.28 -18.45
CA GLN A 194 -3.15 -8.21 -19.59
C GLN A 194 -3.21 -9.67 -19.16
N LYS A 195 -2.47 -10.09 -18.13
CA LYS A 195 -2.53 -11.45 -17.58
C LYS A 195 -3.95 -11.83 -17.15
N VAL A 196 -4.68 -10.87 -16.55
CA VAL A 196 -6.06 -11.07 -16.11
C VAL A 196 -7.03 -11.24 -17.27
N LEU A 197 -6.87 -10.47 -18.35
CA LEU A 197 -7.76 -10.54 -19.52
C LEU A 197 -7.53 -11.76 -20.42
N GLN A 198 -6.45 -12.51 -20.20
CA GLN A 198 -6.08 -13.68 -20.99
C GLN A 198 -6.48 -15.02 -20.33
N LYS A 199 -6.99 -14.98 -19.10
CA LYS A 199 -7.63 -16.13 -18.45
C LYS A 199 -9.06 -16.32 -18.96
#